data_AF-A0A1J3ELJ2-F1
#
_entry.id   AF-A0A1J3ELJ2-F1
#
_cell.length_a   1.000
_cell.length_b   1.000
_cell.length_c   1.000
_cell.angle_alpha   90.00
_cell.angle_beta   90.00
_cell.angle_gamma   90.00
#
_symmetry.space_group_name_H-M   'P 1'
#
loop_
_entity.id
_entity.type
_entity.pdbx_description
1 polymer ?
#
loop_
_entity_poly.entity_id
_entity_poly.type
_entity_poly.pdbx_seq_one_letter_code
_entity_poly.pdbx_strand_id
1 'polypeptide(L)'
;MDKQAKKKDQITREEILKKIMESLGQDGVASRTVLVGEAGIGKTWLAKEVSKRVTQETSSFYNVLWLHLNNMIGDEKSLYESLASQLSLFPEYEEGEEHSEIVDSLESLKKIKDEIINFCNEKRNLLLVLDDEGSMTTETHVMKELKLQQF
;
A
#
# COMPACT_ATOMS: atom_id res chain seq x y z
N MET A 1 -47.18 8.22 26.66
CA MET A 1 -47.05 7.91 25.22
C MET A 1 -45.62 8.17 24.81
N ASP A 2 -44.82 7.11 24.86
CA ASP A 2 -43.41 7.09 24.52
C ASP A 2 -43.15 7.47 23.06
N LYS A 3 -42.30 8.48 22.86
CA LYS A 3 -41.56 8.67 21.60
C LYS A 3 -40.10 8.34 21.84
N GLN A 4 -39.81 7.09 22.17
CA GLN A 4 -38.50 6.50 21.91
C GLN A 4 -38.54 5.90 20.50
N ALA A 5 -37.93 6.57 19.52
CA ALA A 5 -37.60 5.94 18.24
C ALA A 5 -36.42 6.65 17.56
N LYS A 6 -35.29 5.92 17.55
CA LYS A 6 -34.17 5.96 16.60
C LYS A 6 -33.20 7.15 16.67
N LYS A 7 -32.30 7.12 17.66
CA LYS A 7 -30.90 7.49 17.38
C LYS A 7 -30.35 6.38 16.48
N LYS A 8 -30.19 6.65 15.17
CA LYS A 8 -29.30 5.84 14.35
C LYS A 8 -27.90 6.06 14.93
N ASP A 9 -27.22 5.01 15.34
CA ASP A 9 -25.80 5.07 15.71
C ASP A 9 -25.01 5.53 14.49
N GLN A 10 -24.83 6.84 14.37
CA GLN A 10 -24.07 7.44 13.30
C GLN A 10 -22.61 7.35 13.71
N ILE A 11 -21.96 6.25 13.33
CA ILE A 11 -20.52 6.08 13.54
C ILE A 11 -19.83 7.24 12.83
N THR A 12 -19.09 8.02 13.60
CA THR A 12 -18.31 9.16 13.10
C THR A 12 -17.10 8.66 12.32
N ARG A 13 -16.58 9.49 11.40
CA ARG A 13 -15.36 9.14 10.65
C ARG A 13 -14.17 8.86 11.57
N GLU A 14 -14.10 9.57 12.69
CA GLU A 14 -13.05 9.38 13.69
C GLU A 14 -13.12 7.99 14.35
N GLU A 15 -14.32 7.52 14.66
CA GLU A 15 -14.52 6.17 15.19
C GLU A 15 -14.16 5.09 14.16
N ILE A 16 -14.42 5.33 12.87
CA ILE A 16 -13.98 4.42 11.79
C ILE A 16 -12.45 4.40 11.71
N LEU A 17 -11.81 5.57 11.74
CA LEU A 17 -10.35 5.69 11.72
C LEU A 17 -9.74 4.95 12.89
N LYS A 18 -10.26 5.16 14.11
CA LYS A 18 -9.81 4.47 15.31
C LYS A 18 -9.93 2.95 15.16
N LYS A 19 -11.06 2.45 14.65
CA LYS A 19 -11.26 1.00 14.41
C LYS A 19 -10.26 0.43 13.42
N ILE A 20 -9.91 1.18 12.36
CA ILE A 20 -8.90 0.74 11.40
C ILE A 20 -7.53 0.72 12.06
N MET A 21 -7.18 1.76 12.83
CA MET A 21 -5.90 1.79 13.56
C MET A 21 -5.78 0.62 14.53
N GLU A 22 -6.86 0.27 15.24
CA GLU A 22 -6.92 -0.90 16.12
C GLU A 22 -6.81 -2.23 15.35
N SER A 23 -7.24 -2.29 14.08
CA SER A 23 -7.17 -3.49 13.24
C SER A 23 -5.84 -3.69 12.52
N LEU A 24 -4.94 -2.69 12.52
CA LEU A 24 -3.60 -2.82 11.94
C LEU A 24 -2.72 -3.86 12.65
N GLY A 25 -3.14 -4.37 13.81
CA GLY A 25 -2.55 -5.53 14.46
C GLY A 25 -1.35 -5.20 15.34
N GLN A 26 -0.71 -6.25 15.86
CA GLN A 26 0.53 -6.15 16.64
C GLN A 26 1.74 -6.19 15.71
N ASP A 27 2.83 -5.53 16.11
CA ASP A 27 4.10 -5.54 15.38
C ASP A 27 4.53 -6.96 15.01
N GLY A 28 4.89 -7.16 13.74
CA GLY A 28 5.33 -8.46 13.20
C GLY A 28 4.21 -9.45 12.84
N VAL A 29 2.94 -9.10 13.02
CA VAL A 29 1.80 -9.91 12.56
C VAL A 29 1.11 -9.22 11.39
N ALA A 30 1.06 -9.90 10.24
CA ALA A 30 0.35 -9.39 9.07
C ALA A 30 -1.16 -9.26 9.36
N SER A 31 -1.70 -8.07 9.12
CA SER A 31 -3.13 -7.77 9.22
C SER A 31 -3.67 -7.29 7.88
N ARG A 32 -4.96 -7.55 7.61
CA ARG A 32 -5.64 -7.12 6.37
C ARG A 32 -6.94 -6.44 6.73
N THR A 33 -7.12 -5.23 6.22
CA THR A 33 -8.36 -4.45 6.36
C THR A 33 -8.88 -4.10 4.99
N VAL A 34 -10.14 -4.45 4.69
CA VAL A 34 -10.77 -4.19 3.38
C VAL A 34 -11.84 -3.10 3.54
N LEU A 35 -11.71 -2.03 2.76
CA LEU A 35 -12.68 -0.93 2.75
C LEU A 35 -13.69 -1.15 1.62
N VAL A 36 -14.95 -1.43 1.96
CA VAL A 36 -16.04 -1.66 1.00
C VAL A 36 -17.10 -0.57 1.12
N GLY A 37 -17.59 -0.08 -0.01
CA GLY A 37 -18.63 0.93 -0.07
C GLY A 37 -18.80 1.52 -1.47
N GLU A 38 -19.85 2.31 -1.66
CA GLU A 38 -20.16 2.94 -2.94
C GLU A 38 -19.02 3.82 -3.47
N ALA A 39 -18.98 4.03 -4.78
CA ALA A 39 -18.06 4.98 -5.40
C ALA A 39 -18.30 6.39 -4.82
N GLY A 40 -17.22 7.12 -4.53
CA GLY A 40 -17.33 8.48 -3.98
C GLY A 40 -17.62 8.59 -2.47
N ILE A 41 -17.86 7.49 -1.75
CA ILE A 41 -18.17 7.54 -0.30
C ILE A 41 -16.97 7.97 0.58
N GLY A 42 -15.76 8.02 0.01
CA GLY A 42 -14.54 8.48 0.68
C GLY A 42 -13.60 7.37 1.15
N LYS A 43 -13.63 6.17 0.56
CA LYS A 43 -12.72 5.05 0.90
C LYS A 43 -11.24 5.42 0.77
N THR A 44 -10.85 5.95 -0.39
CA THR A 44 -9.48 6.43 -0.66
C THR A 44 -9.08 7.57 0.27
N TRP A 45 -10.01 8.46 0.61
CA TRP A 45 -9.76 9.53 1.58
C TRP A 45 -9.47 8.96 2.98
N LEU A 46 -10.24 7.95 3.40
CA LEU A 46 -10.06 7.28 4.68
C LEU A 46 -8.71 6.56 4.76
N ALA A 47 -8.33 5.83 3.70
CA ALA A 47 -7.01 5.18 3.61
C ALA A 47 -5.87 6.20 3.70
N LYS A 48 -5.97 7.35 3.01
CA LYS A 48 -4.98 8.45 3.11
C LYS A 48 -4.85 8.97 4.54
N GLU A 49 -5.95 9.09 5.26
CA GLU A 49 -5.95 9.61 6.61
C GLU A 49 -5.37 8.60 7.62
N VAL A 50 -5.58 7.30 7.40
CA VAL A 50 -4.88 6.23 8.14
C VAL A 50 -3.37 6.30 7.89
N SER A 51 -2.94 6.41 6.62
CA SER A 51 -1.53 6.51 6.25
C SER A 51 -0.82 7.70 6.93
N LYS A 52 -1.49 8.85 7.07
CA LYS A 52 -0.94 10.00 7.80
C LYS A 52 -0.80 9.71 9.30
N ARG A 53 -1.80 9.09 9.93
CA ARG A 53 -1.75 8.80 11.37
C ARG A 53 -0.67 7.80 11.72
N VAL A 54 -0.51 6.72 10.94
CA VAL A 54 0.53 5.70 11.20
C VAL A 54 1.96 6.24 10.99
N THR A 55 2.11 7.31 10.22
CA THR A 55 3.41 7.97 10.00
C THR A 55 3.70 9.06 11.04
N GLN A 56 2.67 9.63 11.68
CA GLN A 56 2.80 10.78 12.59
C GLN A 56 2.60 10.45 14.08
N GLU A 57 1.71 9.51 14.42
CA GLU A 57 1.22 9.31 15.80
C GLU A 57 1.80 8.07 16.49
N THR A 58 2.25 7.06 15.74
CA THR A 58 2.77 5.80 16.32
C THR A 58 4.27 5.86 16.57
N SER A 59 4.69 5.41 17.75
CA SER A 59 6.11 5.19 18.12
C SER A 59 6.82 4.15 17.24
N SER A 60 6.06 3.39 16.47
CA SER A 60 6.52 2.55 15.36
C SER A 60 6.39 3.35 14.06
N PHE A 61 7.52 3.71 13.44
CA PHE A 61 7.54 4.37 12.14
C PHE A 61 7.05 3.39 11.07
N TYR A 62 5.81 3.56 10.59
CA TYR A 62 5.32 2.81 9.44
C TYR A 62 5.92 3.40 8.16
N ASN A 63 6.50 2.56 7.32
CA ASN A 63 6.67 2.89 5.91
C ASN A 63 5.34 2.63 5.19
N VAL A 64 4.88 3.58 4.39
CA VAL A 64 3.61 3.44 3.64
C VAL A 64 3.94 3.24 2.17
N LEU A 65 3.50 2.12 1.60
CA LEU A 65 3.52 1.86 0.17
C LEU A 65 2.10 1.95 -0.37
N TRP A 66 1.93 2.69 -1.46
CA TRP A 66 0.63 2.91 -2.08
C TRP A 66 0.63 2.42 -3.52
N LEU A 67 -0.21 1.44 -3.83
CA LEU A 67 -0.40 0.91 -5.17
C LEU A 67 -1.78 1.30 -5.70
N HIS A 68 -1.79 2.08 -6.79
CA HIS A 68 -3.01 2.41 -7.53
C HIS A 68 -3.32 1.32 -8.55
N LEU A 69 -4.34 0.51 -8.29
CA LEU A 69 -4.78 -0.58 -9.16
C LEU A 69 -5.65 -0.12 -10.34
N ASN A 70 -5.90 1.18 -10.45
CA ASN A 70 -6.52 1.81 -11.62
C ASN A 70 -5.57 1.89 -12.84
N ASN A 71 -4.28 1.63 -12.63
CA ASN A 71 -3.32 1.53 -13.74
C ASN A 71 -3.09 0.06 -14.08
N MET A 72 -2.83 -0.24 -15.35
CA MET A 72 -2.42 -1.58 -15.78
C MET A 72 -0.99 -1.85 -15.29
N ILE A 73 -0.83 -2.78 -14.36
CA ILE A 73 0.49 -3.24 -13.91
C ILE A 73 0.82 -4.51 -14.71
N GLY A 74 1.49 -4.30 -15.85
CA GLY A 74 1.69 -5.34 -16.86
C GLY A 74 2.69 -6.42 -16.49
N ASP A 75 3.72 -6.07 -15.70
CA ASP A 75 4.80 -6.98 -15.36
C ASP A 75 5.36 -6.72 -13.95
N GLU A 76 6.12 -7.70 -13.46
CA GLU A 76 6.70 -7.71 -12.12
C GLU A 76 7.72 -6.56 -11.94
N LYS A 77 8.49 -6.23 -12.98
CA LYS A 77 9.52 -5.19 -12.89
C LYS A 77 8.90 -3.81 -12.69
N SER A 78 7.90 -3.45 -13.49
CA SER A 78 7.17 -2.19 -13.35
C SER A 78 6.55 -2.00 -11.96
N LEU A 79 6.05 -3.08 -11.34
CA LEU A 79 5.54 -3.06 -9.96
C LEU A 79 6.64 -2.71 -8.96
N TYR A 80 7.75 -3.46 -8.98
CA TYR A 80 8.83 -3.29 -8.01
C TYR A 80 9.59 -1.97 -8.20
N GLU A 81 9.72 -1.47 -9.44
CA GLU A 81 10.25 -0.13 -9.72
C GLU A 81 9.36 0.97 -9.11
N SER A 82 8.03 0.84 -9.23
CA SER A 82 7.10 1.79 -8.60
C SER A 82 7.21 1.79 -7.08
N LEU A 83 7.37 0.61 -6.46
CA LEU A 83 7.58 0.50 -5.02
C LEU A 83 8.93 1.09 -4.59
N ALA A 84 10.00 0.80 -5.32
CA ALA A 84 11.33 1.32 -5.00
C ALA A 84 11.42 2.84 -5.12
N SER A 85 10.73 3.43 -6.11
CA SER A 85 10.62 4.88 -6.26
C SER A 85 9.95 5.54 -5.04
N GLN A 86 8.88 4.93 -4.51
CA GLN A 86 8.22 5.42 -3.29
C GLN A 86 9.13 5.36 -2.06
N LEU A 87 10.03 4.38 -2.01
CA LEU A 87 11.03 4.24 -0.95
C LEU A 87 12.29 5.08 -1.18
N SER A 88 12.37 5.80 -2.30
CA SER A 88 13.55 6.57 -2.71
C SER A 88 14.84 5.73 -2.75
N LEU A 89 14.74 4.44 -3.10
CA LEU A 89 15.88 3.52 -3.16
C LEU A 89 16.77 3.75 -4.39
N PHE A 90 16.20 4.29 -5.48
CA PHE A 90 16.93 4.64 -6.69
C PHE A 90 16.83 6.15 -6.93
N PRO A 91 17.96 6.87 -7.13
CA PRO A 91 17.90 8.20 -7.72
C PRO A 91 17.36 8.11 -9.14
N GLU A 92 16.59 9.13 -9.56
CA GLU A 92 16.09 9.29 -10.92
C GLU A 92 17.24 8.99 -11.90
N TYR A 93 17.03 8.01 -12.78
CA TYR A 93 17.96 7.71 -13.87
C TYR A 93 18.24 9.02 -14.62
N GLU A 94 19.50 9.50 -14.58
CA GLU A 94 19.91 10.58 -15.48
C GLU A 94 19.68 10.07 -16.91
N GLU A 95 18.74 10.69 -17.63
CA GLU A 95 18.55 10.53 -19.07
C GLU A 95 19.84 10.96 -19.79
N GLY A 96 20.80 10.04 -19.94
CA GLY A 96 22.09 10.41 -20.53
C GLY A 96 23.04 9.27 -20.88
N GLU A 97 22.87 8.06 -20.35
CA GLU A 97 23.76 6.95 -20.71
C GLU A 97 23.06 5.96 -21.65
N GLU A 98 23.50 5.94 -22.91
CA GLU A 98 23.24 4.88 -23.88
C GLU A 98 23.73 3.54 -23.30
N HIS A 99 22.85 2.84 -22.58
CA HIS A 99 23.15 1.50 -22.09
C HIS A 99 22.69 0.47 -23.11
N SER A 100 23.67 -0.32 -23.55
CA SER A 100 23.52 -1.47 -24.42
C SER A 100 22.31 -2.31 -24.02
N GLU A 101 21.37 -2.42 -24.93
CA GLU A 101 20.26 -3.34 -24.87
C GLU A 101 20.79 -4.76 -24.56
N ILE A 102 20.18 -5.45 -23.57
CA ILE A 102 20.19 -6.91 -23.34
C ILE A 102 21.02 -7.45 -22.14
N VAL A 103 21.70 -6.62 -21.34
CA VAL A 103 22.25 -7.03 -20.03
C VAL A 103 21.79 -5.97 -19.01
N ASP A 104 20.77 -6.11 -18.15
CA ASP A 104 20.37 -7.26 -17.35
C ASP A 104 19.01 -7.00 -16.65
N SER A 105 17.88 -7.41 -17.25
CA SER A 105 16.54 -7.12 -16.69
C SER A 105 16.19 -7.99 -15.46
N LEU A 106 16.81 -9.17 -15.34
CA LEU A 106 16.57 -10.10 -14.23
C LEU A 106 17.45 -9.80 -13.02
N GLU A 107 18.72 -9.44 -13.24
CA GLU A 107 19.63 -9.07 -12.15
C GLU A 107 19.23 -7.71 -11.54
N SER A 108 18.79 -6.75 -12.37
CA SER A 108 18.20 -5.50 -11.89
C SER A 108 16.94 -5.74 -11.06
N LEU A 109 16.02 -6.60 -11.51
CA LEU A 109 14.81 -6.93 -10.74
C LEU A 109 15.12 -7.62 -9.40
N LYS A 110 16.07 -8.57 -9.38
CA LYS A 110 16.52 -9.20 -8.14
C LYS A 110 17.09 -8.17 -7.18
N LYS A 111 17.96 -7.29 -7.68
CA LYS A 111 18.55 -6.21 -6.88
C LYS A 111 17.49 -5.28 -6.29
N ILE A 112 16.52 -4.85 -7.10
CA ILE A 112 15.39 -4.02 -6.63
C ILE A 112 14.63 -4.72 -5.52
N LYS A 113 14.28 -6.00 -5.70
CA LYS A 113 13.59 -6.79 -4.68
C LYS A 113 14.39 -6.90 -3.39
N ASP A 114 15.66 -7.24 -3.49
CA ASP A 114 16.54 -7.39 -2.33
C ASP A 114 16.68 -6.07 -1.57
N GLU A 115 16.78 -4.93 -2.26
CA GLU A 115 16.84 -3.60 -1.63
C GLU A 115 15.52 -3.24 -0.91
N ILE A 116 14.37 -3.47 -1.53
CA ILE A 116 13.07 -3.22 -0.88
C ILE A 116 12.90 -4.17 0.33
N ILE A 117 13.28 -5.45 0.21
CA ILE A 117 13.25 -6.42 1.32
C ILE A 117 14.16 -5.96 2.45
N ASN A 118 15.40 -5.55 2.15
CA ASN A 118 16.35 -5.07 3.15
C ASN A 118 15.82 -3.81 3.85
N PHE A 119 15.26 -2.85 3.10
CA PHE A 119 14.64 -1.66 3.66
C PHE A 119 13.46 -2.01 4.58
N CYS A 120 12.63 -2.98 4.20
CA CYS A 120 11.52 -3.43 5.04
C CYS A 120 11.96 -4.25 6.26
N ASN A 121 13.12 -4.91 6.20
CA ASN A 121 13.73 -5.61 7.32
C ASN A 121 14.34 -4.68 8.38
N GLU A 122 14.55 -3.38 8.08
CA GLU A 122 15.03 -2.38 9.03
C GLU A 122 13.96 -1.97 10.06
N LYS A 123 13.46 -2.92 10.87
CA LYS A 123 12.61 -2.74 12.08
C LYS A 123 11.52 -1.66 11.97
N ARG A 124 10.93 -1.49 10.78
CA ARG A 124 9.83 -0.56 10.54
C ARG A 124 8.64 -1.38 10.05
N ASN A 125 7.48 -1.13 10.65
CA ASN A 125 6.27 -1.75 10.17
C ASN A 125 5.96 -1.23 8.75
N LEU A 126 5.33 -2.06 7.93
CA LEU A 126 4.96 -1.70 6.57
C LEU A 126 3.44 -1.64 6.47
N LEU A 127 2.92 -0.55 5.91
CA LEU A 127 1.52 -0.43 5.49
C LEU A 127 1.47 -0.44 3.96
N LEU A 128 0.93 -1.51 3.38
CA LEU A 128 0.65 -1.59 1.95
C LEU A 128 -0.83 -1.24 1.68
N VAL A 129 -1.06 -0.21 0.89
CA VAL A 129 -2.40 0.21 0.45
C VAL A 129 -2.61 -0.19 -1.01
N LEU A 130 -3.62 -1.02 -1.25
CA LEU A 130 -4.12 -1.35 -2.59
C LEU A 130 -5.38 -0.52 -2.86
N ASP A 131 -5.25 0.52 -3.68
CA ASP A 131 -6.32 1.49 -3.95
C ASP A 131 -6.96 1.24 -5.32
N ASP A 132 -8.28 1.43 -5.39
CA ASP A 132 -9.10 1.27 -6.59
C ASP A 132 -9.04 -0.12 -7.25
N GLU A 133 -9.18 -1.16 -6.43
CA GLU A 133 -9.20 -2.56 -6.87
C GLU A 133 -10.32 -2.85 -7.89
N GLY A 134 -9.97 -3.56 -8.96
CA GLY A 134 -10.94 -4.16 -9.90
C GLY A 134 -11.31 -3.30 -11.09
N SER A 135 -10.74 -2.09 -11.20
CA SER A 135 -10.88 -1.23 -12.40
C SER A 135 -10.01 -1.75 -13.56
N MET A 136 -8.69 -1.79 -13.38
CA MET A 136 -7.72 -2.25 -14.39
C MET A 136 -6.89 -3.43 -13.92
N THR A 137 -6.50 -3.41 -12.63
CA THR A 137 -5.72 -4.45 -11.98
C THR A 137 -6.47 -4.95 -10.74
N THR A 138 -6.25 -6.22 -10.36
CA THR A 138 -6.86 -6.83 -9.17
C THR A 138 -5.81 -7.10 -8.08
N GLU A 139 -6.25 -7.22 -6.81
CA GLU A 139 -5.36 -7.67 -5.73
C GLU A 139 -4.74 -9.04 -6.06
N THR A 140 -5.54 -9.93 -6.65
CA THR A 140 -5.07 -11.28 -7.02
C THR A 140 -3.92 -11.24 -8.02
N HIS A 141 -4.02 -10.37 -9.03
CA HIS A 141 -2.95 -10.20 -10.04
C HIS A 141 -1.64 -9.78 -9.37
N VAL A 142 -1.67 -8.71 -8.57
CA VAL A 142 -0.47 -8.16 -7.93
C VAL A 142 0.11 -9.11 -6.88
N MET A 143 -0.74 -9.71 -6.05
CA MET A 143 -0.30 -10.59 -4.95
C MET A 143 0.23 -11.93 -5.45
N LYS A 144 -0.45 -12.56 -6.42
CA LYS A 144 -0.11 -13.92 -6.88
C LYS A 144 0.72 -13.93 -8.15
N GLU A 145 0.28 -13.22 -9.19
CA GLU A 145 0.93 -13.27 -10.51
C GLU A 145 2.24 -12.47 -10.50
N LEU A 146 2.21 -11.28 -9.88
CA LEU A 146 3.41 -10.43 -9.69
C LEU A 146 4.14 -10.71 -8.36
N LYS A 147 3.70 -11.75 -7.62
CA LYS A 147 4.37 -12.30 -6.43
C LYS A 147 4.61 -11.31 -5.29
N LEU A 148 3.83 -10.24 -5.20
CA LEU A 148 3.97 -9.28 -4.10
C LEU A 148 3.73 -9.93 -2.72
N GLN A 149 2.99 -11.04 -2.63
CA GLN A 149 2.81 -11.79 -1.39
C GLN A 149 4.09 -12.47 -0.84
N GLN A 150 5.14 -12.55 -1.65
CA GLN A 150 6.46 -13.08 -1.24
C GLN A 150 7.33 -12.01 -0.57
N PHE A 151 6.85 -10.78 -0.60
CA PHE A 151 7.37 -9.62 0.11
C PHE A 151 6.88 -9.63 1.55
#